data_AF-A0A1X7QYG9-F1
#
_entry.id   AF-A0A1X7QYG9-F1
#
_cell.length_a   1.000
_cell.length_b   1.000
_cell.length_c   1.000
_cell.angle_alpha   90.00
_cell.angle_beta   90.00
_cell.angle_gamma   90.00
#
_symmetry.space_group_name_H-M   'P 1'
#
loop_
_entity.id
_entity.type
_entity.pdbx_description
1 polymer ?
#
loop_
_entity_poly.entity_id
_entity_poly.type
_entity_poly.pdbx_seq_one_letter_code
_entity_poly.pdbx_strand_id
1 'polypeptide(L)'
;METPNGSNKSGDEIKRVSDAMDVLAKIIIQRRKDNNQVKVDYEKKLHEVEKLINMILALNQKDENGFSADTTELDRILNNGVEIIENGERKQKYALIPIVKTESTIHHNTIDDLSNKKKKKKNKINCSYCKETGHTRAACPKRLLNPKPQS
;
A
#
# COMPACT_ATOMS: atom_id res chain seq x y z
N MET A 1 -66.00 -50.79 40.35
CA MET A 1 -65.91 -49.49 39.65
C MET A 1 -64.55 -48.92 40.01
N GLU A 2 -63.57 -49.08 39.14
CA GLU A 2 -62.24 -48.49 39.30
C GLU A 2 -62.06 -47.43 38.21
N THR A 3 -61.80 -46.19 38.61
CA THR A 3 -61.47 -45.09 37.70
C THR A 3 -59.93 -44.96 37.61
N PRO A 4 -59.32 -44.91 36.42
CA PRO A 4 -57.88 -44.78 36.31
C PRO A 4 -57.46 -43.31 36.26
N ASN A 5 -56.76 -42.89 37.31
CA ASN A 5 -55.46 -42.20 37.30
C ASN A 5 -55.18 -41.22 36.12
N GLY A 6 -55.76 -40.01 36.15
CA GLY A 6 -55.57 -38.96 35.15
C GLY A 6 -54.50 -37.89 35.45
N SER A 7 -53.84 -37.93 36.62
CA SER A 7 -52.98 -36.84 37.12
C SER A 7 -51.50 -36.96 36.75
N ASN A 8 -51.01 -38.14 36.36
CA ASN A 8 -49.58 -38.35 36.07
C ASN A 8 -49.15 -37.90 34.66
N LYS A 9 -50.08 -37.76 33.70
CA LYS A 9 -49.74 -37.39 32.32
C LYS A 9 -49.38 -35.92 32.15
N SER A 10 -50.06 -35.01 32.84
CA SER A 10 -49.84 -33.56 32.72
C SER A 10 -48.53 -33.10 33.37
N GLY A 11 -48.12 -33.72 34.48
CA GLY A 11 -46.85 -33.41 35.15
C GLY A 11 -45.62 -33.79 34.33
N ASP A 12 -45.65 -34.94 33.66
CA ASP A 12 -44.57 -35.37 32.76
C ASP A 12 -44.49 -34.52 31.49
N GLU A 13 -45.63 -34.04 30.99
CA GLU A 13 -45.70 -33.15 29.85
C GLU A 13 -45.09 -31.77 30.17
N ILE A 14 -45.38 -31.23 31.36
CA ILE A 14 -44.77 -29.97 31.85
C ILE A 14 -43.25 -30.13 32.02
N LYS A 15 -42.78 -31.26 32.54
CA LYS A 15 -41.33 -31.52 32.67
C LYS A 15 -40.65 -31.60 31.30
N ARG A 16 -41.24 -32.31 30.35
CA ARG A 16 -40.71 -32.40 28.97
C ARG A 16 -40.66 -31.03 28.30
N VAL A 17 -41.67 -30.19 28.53
CA VAL A 17 -41.68 -28.82 28.00
C VAL A 17 -40.61 -27.96 28.68
N SER A 18 -40.41 -28.07 30.00
CA SER A 18 -39.33 -27.37 30.70
C SER A 18 -37.96 -27.80 30.18
N ASP A 19 -37.71 -29.11 30.03
CA ASP A 19 -36.45 -29.64 29.53
C ASP A 19 -36.19 -29.16 28.08
N ALA A 20 -37.23 -29.15 27.24
CA ALA A 20 -37.13 -28.63 25.88
C ALA A 20 -36.80 -27.12 25.87
N MET A 21 -37.38 -26.34 26.80
CA MET A 21 -37.08 -24.91 26.93
C MET A 21 -35.66 -24.66 27.43
N ASP A 22 -35.15 -25.47 28.35
CA ASP A 22 -33.77 -25.37 28.84
C ASP A 22 -32.76 -25.70 27.71
N VAL A 23 -33.06 -26.70 26.89
CA VAL A 23 -32.27 -27.03 25.71
C VAL A 23 -32.27 -25.87 24.71
N LEU A 24 -33.43 -25.27 24.43
CA LEU A 24 -33.53 -24.11 23.54
C LEU A 24 -32.77 -22.90 24.09
N ALA A 25 -32.89 -22.61 25.39
CA ALA A 25 -32.16 -21.54 26.04
C ALA A 25 -30.64 -21.74 25.91
N LYS A 26 -30.16 -22.98 26.12
CA LYS A 26 -28.74 -23.33 25.94
C LYS A 26 -28.27 -23.12 24.50
N ILE A 27 -29.07 -23.52 23.51
CA ILE A 27 -28.77 -23.32 22.09
C ILE A 27 -28.72 -21.83 21.74
N ILE A 28 -29.65 -21.02 22.25
CA ILE A 28 -29.68 -19.56 22.00
C ILE A 28 -28.43 -18.90 22.58
N ILE A 29 -28.06 -19.23 23.81
CA ILE A 29 -26.86 -18.70 24.46
C ILE A 29 -25.61 -19.11 23.68
N GLN A 30 -25.51 -20.38 23.27
CA GLN A 30 -24.38 -20.88 22.49
C GLN A 30 -24.27 -20.16 21.14
N ARG A 31 -25.37 -20.08 20.38
CA ARG A 31 -25.38 -19.41 19.07
C ARG A 31 -25.06 -17.92 19.18
N ARG A 32 -25.48 -17.24 20.26
CA ARG A 32 -25.09 -15.84 20.52
C ARG A 32 -23.59 -15.71 20.78
N LYS A 33 -22.99 -16.63 21.55
CA LYS A 33 -21.53 -16.66 21.79
C LYS A 33 -20.75 -16.90 20.51
N ASP A 34 -21.15 -17.90 19.74
CA ASP A 34 -20.48 -18.25 18.47
C ASP A 34 -20.56 -17.07 17.49
N ASN A 35 -21.72 -16.41 17.39
CA ASN A 35 -21.89 -15.27 16.50
C ASN A 35 -21.08 -14.04 16.95
N ASN A 36 -20.96 -13.81 18.25
CA ASN A 36 -20.07 -12.77 18.79
C ASN A 36 -18.59 -13.11 18.55
N GLN A 37 -18.20 -14.37 18.71
CA GLN A 37 -16.83 -14.82 18.46
C GLN A 37 -16.46 -14.62 16.98
N VAL A 38 -17.35 -15.00 16.06
CA VAL A 38 -17.15 -14.78 14.62
C VAL A 38 -16.99 -13.30 14.28
N LYS A 39 -17.78 -12.41 14.90
CA LYS A 39 -17.61 -10.96 14.73
C LYS A 39 -16.26 -10.46 15.21
N VAL A 40 -15.83 -10.88 16.41
CA VAL A 40 -14.53 -10.51 16.97
C VAL A 40 -13.38 -11.01 16.08
N ASP A 41 -13.48 -12.23 15.56
CA ASP A 41 -12.45 -12.79 14.69
C ASP A 41 -12.43 -12.11 13.32
N TYR A 42 -13.59 -11.70 12.80
CA TYR A 42 -13.68 -10.88 11.60
C TYR A 42 -13.04 -9.50 11.79
N GLU A 43 -13.32 -8.81 12.90
CA GLU A 43 -12.72 -7.52 13.23
C GLU A 43 -11.20 -7.61 13.38
N LYS A 44 -10.69 -8.67 14.01
CA LYS A 44 -9.23 -8.92 14.09
C LYS A 44 -8.61 -9.07 12.71
N LYS A 45 -9.21 -9.88 11.83
CA LYS A 45 -8.73 -10.04 10.45
C LYS A 45 -8.76 -8.73 9.69
N LEU A 46 -9.81 -7.93 9.86
CA LEU A 46 -9.92 -6.61 9.24
C LEU A 46 -8.80 -5.69 9.71
N HIS A 47 -8.52 -5.69 11.02
CA HIS A 47 -7.44 -4.90 11.60
C HIS A 47 -6.05 -5.34 11.12
N GLU A 48 -5.82 -6.65 10.98
CA GLU A 48 -4.58 -7.18 10.41
C GLU A 48 -4.39 -6.74 8.95
N VAL A 49 -5.45 -6.80 8.14
CA VAL A 49 -5.42 -6.33 6.74
C VAL A 49 -5.16 -4.82 6.67
N GLU A 50 -5.84 -4.03 7.49
CA GLU A 50 -5.62 -2.58 7.59
C GLU A 50 -4.17 -2.26 7.97
N LYS A 51 -3.60 -2.99 8.92
CA LYS A 51 -2.20 -2.85 9.32
C LYS A 51 -1.24 -3.14 8.16
N LEU A 52 -1.47 -4.20 7.39
CA LEU A 52 -0.66 -4.54 6.22
C LEU A 52 -0.76 -3.47 5.12
N ILE A 53 -1.98 -2.99 4.85
CA ILE A 53 -2.21 -1.91 3.88
C ILE A 53 -1.47 -0.64 4.31
N ASN A 54 -1.60 -0.23 5.57
CA ASN A 54 -0.92 0.96 6.07
C ASN A 54 0.61 0.83 6.01
N MET A 55 1.15 -0.37 6.22
CA MET A 55 2.58 -0.64 6.05
C MET A 55 3.02 -0.49 4.60
N ILE A 56 2.27 -1.04 3.64
CA ILE A 56 2.55 -0.90 2.21
C ILE A 56 2.42 0.56 1.76
N LEU A 57 1.39 1.27 2.23
CA LEU A 57 1.21 2.68 1.93
C LEU A 57 2.34 3.52 2.51
N ALA A 58 2.85 3.20 3.70
CA ALA A 58 4.02 3.88 4.27
C ALA A 58 5.29 3.65 3.45
N LEU A 59 5.48 2.46 2.87
CA LEU A 59 6.61 2.18 1.97
C LEU A 59 6.50 2.90 0.62
N ASN A 60 5.26 3.17 0.16
CA ASN A 60 4.98 3.90 -1.08
C ASN A 60 4.87 5.41 -0.89
N GLN A 61 4.85 5.90 0.36
CA GLN A 61 4.90 7.33 0.62
C GLN A 61 6.27 7.84 0.20
N LYS A 62 6.26 8.92 -0.58
CA LYS A 62 7.47 9.59 -1.03
C LYS A 62 8.23 10.04 0.21
N ASP A 63 9.50 9.67 0.31
CA ASP A 63 10.38 10.33 1.25
C ASP A 63 10.43 11.82 0.90
N GLU A 64 10.63 12.69 1.90
CA GLU A 64 10.76 14.15 1.67
C GLU A 64 11.86 14.51 0.64
N ASN A 65 12.75 13.56 0.37
CA ASN A 65 13.82 13.65 -0.62
C ASN A 65 13.41 13.26 -2.05
N GLY A 66 12.12 12.94 -2.29
CA GLY A 66 11.56 12.65 -3.62
C GLY A 66 11.83 11.24 -4.15
N PHE A 67 12.31 10.32 -3.32
CA PHE A 67 12.49 8.92 -3.69
C PHE A 67 11.20 8.13 -3.44
N SER A 68 10.92 7.19 -4.33
CA SER A 68 9.86 6.19 -4.18
C SER A 68 10.42 4.81 -4.45
N ALA A 69 9.81 3.79 -3.87
CA ALA A 69 10.15 2.40 -4.13
C ALA A 69 9.95 2.05 -5.63
N ASP A 70 10.93 1.40 -6.25
CA ASP A 70 10.78 0.85 -7.61
C ASP A 70 9.94 -0.42 -7.54
N THR A 71 8.64 -0.28 -7.77
CA THR A 71 7.68 -1.38 -7.69
C THR A 71 7.98 -2.49 -8.69
N THR A 72 8.53 -2.17 -9.86
CA THR A 72 8.81 -3.17 -10.91
C THR A 72 10.00 -4.05 -10.56
N GLU A 73 11.04 -3.46 -9.99
CA GLU A 73 12.22 -4.21 -9.56
C GLU A 73 11.95 -4.89 -8.20
N LEU A 74 11.13 -4.29 -7.33
CA LEU A 74 10.65 -4.94 -6.12
C LEU A 74 9.88 -6.22 -6.41
N ASP A 75 8.95 -6.20 -7.38
CA ASP A 75 8.20 -7.40 -7.76
C ASP A 75 9.11 -8.53 -8.23
N ARG A 76 10.22 -8.21 -8.88
CA ARG A 76 11.25 -9.21 -9.26
C ARG A 76 12.00 -9.75 -8.06
N ILE A 77 12.40 -8.88 -7.13
CA ILE A 77 13.12 -9.29 -5.91
C ILE A 77 12.22 -10.14 -5.01
N LEU A 78 10.95 -9.78 -4.86
CA LEU A 78 9.99 -10.54 -4.06
C LEU A 78 9.77 -11.97 -4.61
N ASN A 79 9.82 -12.15 -5.92
CA ASN A 79 9.72 -13.47 -6.56
C ASN A 79 11.01 -14.31 -6.44
N ASN A 80 12.17 -13.66 -6.43
CA ASN A 80 13.47 -14.34 -6.41
C ASN A 80 14.06 -14.52 -5.00
N GLY A 81 13.46 -13.88 -4.00
CA GLY A 81 13.94 -13.85 -2.62
C GLY A 81 14.63 -12.53 -2.30
N VAL A 82 14.35 -12.01 -1.10
CA VAL A 82 14.90 -10.75 -0.61
C VAL A 82 16.26 -11.00 0.04
N GLU A 83 17.30 -10.29 -0.43
CA GLU A 83 18.61 -10.32 0.20
C GLU A 83 18.59 -9.58 1.54
N ILE A 84 19.02 -10.27 2.60
CA ILE A 84 19.10 -9.74 3.96
C ILE A 84 20.57 -9.52 4.31
N ILE A 85 20.93 -8.26 4.54
CA ILE A 85 22.27 -7.85 4.94
C ILE A 85 22.27 -7.59 6.45
N GLU A 86 23.26 -8.12 7.15
CA GLU A 86 23.46 -7.84 8.58
C GLU A 86 24.52 -6.75 8.72
N ASN A 87 24.14 -5.61 9.30
CA ASN A 87 25.09 -4.52 9.52
C ASN A 87 25.93 -4.81 10.78
N GLY A 88 27.24 -4.97 10.60
CA GLY A 88 28.15 -5.54 11.60
C GLY A 88 28.24 -4.79 12.93
N GLU A 89 27.83 -3.52 12.98
CA GLU A 89 27.87 -2.71 14.21
C GLU A 89 26.65 -2.90 15.12
N ARG A 90 25.49 -3.29 14.57
CA ARG A 90 24.23 -3.37 15.34
C ARG A 90 23.58 -4.74 15.34
N LYS A 91 24.14 -5.75 14.64
CA LYS A 91 23.51 -7.07 14.40
C LYS A 91 22.07 -6.95 13.88
N GLN A 92 21.79 -5.85 13.19
CA GLN A 92 20.46 -5.57 12.67
C GLN A 92 20.42 -6.05 11.23
N LYS A 93 19.38 -6.83 10.93
CA LYS A 93 19.10 -7.36 9.59
C LYS A 93 18.30 -6.33 8.80
N TYR A 94 18.79 -5.99 7.61
CA TYR A 94 18.18 -5.06 6.68
C TYR A 94 17.87 -5.77 5.37
N ALA A 95 16.73 -5.45 4.77
CA ALA A 95 16.42 -5.80 3.38
C ALA A 95 16.64 -4.56 2.51
N LEU A 96 17.30 -4.72 1.37
CA LEU A 96 17.47 -3.64 0.40
C LEU A 96 16.19 -3.50 -0.43
N ILE A 97 15.66 -2.28 -0.48
CA ILE A 97 14.50 -1.91 -1.28
C ILE A 97 15.01 -1.01 -2.42
N PRO A 98 14.89 -1.41 -3.70
CA PRO A 98 15.27 -0.55 -4.80
C PRO A 98 14.37 0.68 -4.83
N ILE A 99 14.98 1.84 -5.07
CA ILE A 99 14.31 3.14 -5.09
C ILE A 99 14.56 3.86 -6.41
N VAL A 100 13.55 4.57 -6.89
CA VAL A 100 13.58 5.46 -8.05
C VAL A 100 13.39 6.90 -7.59
N LYS A 101 14.06 7.82 -8.27
CA LYS A 101 13.87 9.26 -8.04
C LYS A 101 12.60 9.70 -8.76
N THR A 102 11.60 10.09 -7.97
CA THR A 102 10.38 10.71 -8.48
C THR A 102 10.71 12.16 -8.75
N GLU A 103 11.18 12.47 -9.97
CA GLU A 103 11.15 13.84 -10.43
C GLU A 103 9.68 14.26 -10.42
N SER A 104 9.36 15.26 -9.60
CA SER A 104 8.06 15.91 -9.58
C SER A 104 7.85 16.57 -10.94
N THR A 105 7.46 15.78 -11.93
CA THR A 105 6.92 16.27 -13.18
C THR A 105 5.65 17.00 -12.83
N ILE A 106 5.77 18.32 -12.79
CA ILE A 106 4.65 19.24 -12.92
C ILE A 106 3.86 18.73 -14.12
N HIS A 107 2.70 18.14 -13.85
CA HIS A 107 1.73 17.81 -14.88
C HIS A 107 1.24 19.13 -15.47
N HIS A 108 1.91 19.63 -16.51
CA HIS A 108 1.21 20.42 -17.50
C HIS A 108 0.39 19.41 -18.32
N ASN A 109 -0.89 19.30 -18.00
CA ASN A 109 -1.86 18.66 -18.86
C ASN A 109 -1.87 19.40 -20.19
N THR A 110 -1.19 18.84 -21.20
CA THR A 110 -1.54 19.06 -22.59
C THR A 110 -1.78 17.70 -23.21
N ILE A 111 -3.04 17.30 -23.17
CA ILE A 111 -3.66 16.51 -24.22
C ILE A 111 -3.30 17.22 -25.53
N ASP A 112 -2.60 16.52 -26.41
CA ASP A 112 -2.33 16.80 -27.84
C ASP A 112 -0.85 16.59 -28.20
N ASP A 113 -0.43 15.33 -28.29
CA ASP A 113 0.70 14.95 -29.14
C ASP A 113 0.23 13.95 -30.21
N LEU A 114 -0.55 14.48 -31.15
CA LEU A 114 -0.60 13.95 -32.50
C LEU A 114 0.17 14.91 -33.41
N SER A 115 1.40 14.50 -33.71
CA SER A 115 2.10 14.78 -34.97
C SER A 115 2.21 16.25 -35.39
N ASN A 116 3.32 16.90 -35.02
CA ASN A 116 4.11 17.64 -36.01
C ASN A 116 5.49 18.04 -35.47
N LYS A 117 6.47 17.13 -35.63
CA LYS A 117 7.90 17.47 -35.54
C LYS A 117 8.25 18.42 -36.69
N LYS A 118 8.00 19.71 -36.52
CA LYS A 118 8.67 20.75 -37.30
C LYS A 118 10.16 20.67 -36.95
N LYS A 119 10.95 20.10 -37.86
CA LYS A 119 12.42 20.04 -37.76
C LYS A 119 12.93 21.47 -37.55
N LYS A 120 13.27 21.82 -36.32
CA LYS A 120 13.93 23.10 -36.02
C LYS A 120 15.20 23.16 -36.86
N LYS A 121 15.30 24.16 -37.75
CA LYS A 121 16.51 24.45 -38.51
C LYS A 121 17.67 24.52 -37.52
N LYS A 122 18.73 23.74 -37.77
CA LYS A 122 19.95 23.80 -36.97
C LYS A 122 20.54 25.20 -37.14
N ASN A 123 20.35 26.05 -36.13
CA ASN A 123 20.89 27.39 -36.13
C ASN A 123 22.42 27.29 -36.03
N LYS A 124 23.12 27.58 -37.14
CA LYS A 124 24.59 27.74 -37.20
C LYS A 124 25.02 29.07 -36.55
N ILE A 125 24.47 29.38 -35.39
CA ILE A 125 24.85 30.58 -34.64
C ILE A 125 26.17 30.31 -33.93
N ASN A 126 27.07 31.29 -33.98
CA ASN A 126 28.33 31.24 -33.24
C ASN A 126 28.08 31.83 -31.85
N CYS A 127 28.47 31.11 -30.80
CA CYS A 127 28.35 31.57 -29.43
C CYS A 127 29.29 32.77 -29.18
N SER A 128 28.78 33.90 -28.69
CA SER A 128 29.64 35.06 -28.38
C SER A 128 30.58 34.86 -27.19
N TYR A 129 30.42 33.79 -26.41
CA TYR A 129 31.30 33.45 -25.29
C TYR A 129 32.45 32.52 -25.71
N CYS A 130 32.15 31.34 -26.25
CA CYS A 130 33.17 30.34 -26.62
C CYS A 130 33.46 30.25 -28.13
N LYS A 131 32.73 30.99 -28.97
CA LYS A 131 32.85 31.00 -30.44
C LYS A 131 32.52 29.68 -31.15
N GLU A 132 32.04 28.67 -30.43
CA GLU A 132 31.56 27.41 -31.02
C GLU A 132 30.14 27.57 -31.59
N THR A 133 29.80 26.75 -32.58
CA THR A 133 28.50 26.81 -33.27
C THR A 133 27.44 25.96 -32.59
N GLY A 134 26.18 26.38 -32.66
CA GLY A 134 25.03 25.54 -32.27
C GLY A 134 24.43 25.87 -30.90
N HIS A 135 24.91 26.91 -30.22
CA HIS A 135 24.33 27.41 -28.98
C HIS A 135 24.49 28.93 -28.83
N THR A 136 23.65 29.55 -28.01
CA THR A 136 23.75 30.98 -27.67
C THR A 136 24.65 31.20 -26.45
N ARG A 137 25.11 32.44 -26.21
CA ARG A 137 25.86 32.80 -24.98
C ARG A 137 25.15 32.38 -23.69
N ALA A 138 23.82 32.50 -23.66
CA ALA A 138 23.01 32.09 -22.50
C ALA A 138 23.10 30.58 -22.24
N ALA A 139 23.06 29.76 -23.28
CA ALA A 139 23.13 28.30 -23.20
C ALA A 139 24.56 27.74 -23.39
N CYS A 140 25.60 28.56 -23.17
CA CYS A 140 26.98 28.11 -23.36
C CYS A 140 27.46 27.23 -22.21
N PRO A 141 27.88 25.97 -22.45
CA PRO A 141 28.35 25.08 -21.40
C PRO A 141 29.58 25.65 -20.69
N LYS A 142 30.55 26.21 -21.45
CA LYS A 142 31.77 26.82 -20.88
C LYS A 142 31.46 28.01 -19.94
N ARG A 143 30.37 28.74 -20.20
CA ARG A 143 29.92 29.85 -19.34
C ARG A 143 29.25 29.32 -18.06
N LEU A 144 28.48 28.24 -18.16
CA LEU A 144 27.81 27.62 -17.02
C LEU A 144 28.82 26.94 -16.09
N LEU A 145 29.90 26.39 -16.64
CA LEU A 145 31.00 25.78 -15.89
C LEU A 145 31.89 26.81 -15.18
N ASN A 146 32.11 28.00 -15.77
CA ASN A 146 32.93 29.06 -15.17
C ASN A 146 32.23 30.43 -15.24
N PRO A 147 31.29 30.73 -14.32
CA PRO A 147 30.78 32.08 -14.15
C PRO A 147 31.92 32.97 -13.62
N LYS A 148 32.48 33.84 -14.47
CA LYS A 148 33.38 34.89 -13.97
C LYS A 148 32.61 35.76 -12.97
N PRO A 149 33.22 36.17 -11.84
CA PRO A 149 32.63 37.17 -10.96
C PRO A 149 32.46 38.46 -11.78
N GLN A 150 31.24 39.00 -11.76
CA GLN A 150 30.95 40.28 -12.37
C GLN A 150 31.74 41.35 -11.59
N SER A 151 32.58 42.08 -12.30
CA SER A 151 33.23 43.31 -11.82
C SER A 151 32.26 44.48 -11.93
#